data_AF-A0A0P0WLJ9-F1
#
_entry.id   AF-A0A0P0WLJ9-F1
#
_cell.length_a   1.000
_cell.length_b   1.000
_cell.length_c   1.000
_cell.angle_alpha   90.00
_cell.angle_beta   90.00
_cell.angle_gamma   90.00
#
_symmetry.space_group_name_H-M   'P 1'
#
loop_
_entity.id
_entity.type
_entity.pdbx_description
1 polymer ?
#
loop_
_entity_poly.entity_id
_entity_poly.type
_entity_poly.pdbx_seq_one_letter_code
_entity_poly.pdbx_strand_id
1 'polypeptide(L)'
;MQEIWKSKVSWKIKHFAYHAGRGRIPCAFQLVKRNWKGGDDKCKLCGAPENVNHVLFNCPITIFDWCVIKEVLNFPVIPVVYRIISLLQRWRLIQRRKEEVCLEQLIKDLMTKLQQLRPSGRLPDDLDFS
;
A
#
# COMPACT_ATOMS: atom_id res chain seq x y z
N MET A 1 10.59 -16.01 1.45
CA MET A 1 9.23 -16.21 2.01
C MET A 1 9.20 -16.40 3.53
N GLN A 2 10.19 -17.05 4.15
CA GLN A 2 10.22 -17.23 5.62
C GLN A 2 10.20 -15.91 6.41
N GLU A 3 10.80 -14.85 5.87
CA GLU A 3 10.83 -13.52 6.49
C GLU A 3 9.44 -12.92 6.77
N ILE A 4 8.41 -13.27 5.98
CA ILE A 4 7.03 -12.83 6.23
C ILE A 4 6.57 -13.31 7.61
N TRP A 5 6.94 -14.51 8.02
CA TRP A 5 6.56 -15.09 9.30
C TRP A 5 7.26 -14.42 10.49
N LYS A 6 8.46 -13.89 10.28
CA LYS A 6 9.23 -13.13 11.29
C LYS A 6 8.75 -11.68 11.45
N SER A 7 8.00 -11.13 10.48
CA SER A 7 7.52 -9.75 10.54
C SER A 7 6.57 -9.48 11.72
N LYS A 8 6.52 -8.24 12.23
CA LYS A 8 5.62 -7.82 13.34
C LYS A 8 4.20 -7.48 12.87
N VAL A 9 3.71 -8.12 11.81
CA VAL A 9 2.34 -7.93 11.30
C VAL A 9 1.43 -9.01 11.85
N SER A 10 0.12 -8.76 11.99
CA SER A 10 -0.78 -9.83 12.38
C SER A 10 -0.82 -10.98 11.37
N TRP A 11 -1.18 -12.15 11.89
CA TRP A 11 -1.19 -13.42 11.17
C TRP A 11 -1.97 -13.39 9.84
N LYS A 12 -3.11 -12.69 9.76
CA LYS A 12 -3.91 -12.63 8.52
C LYS A 12 -3.14 -12.03 7.35
N ILE A 13 -2.36 -10.96 7.57
CA ILE A 13 -1.47 -10.41 6.53
C ILE A 13 -0.39 -11.41 6.18
N LYS A 14 0.25 -12.04 7.18
CA LYS A 14 1.30 -13.02 6.91
C LYS A 14 0.78 -14.12 5.98
N HIS A 15 -0.41 -14.64 6.28
CA HIS A 15 -1.07 -15.64 5.47
C HIS A 15 -1.41 -15.12 4.08
N PHE A 16 -2.01 -13.93 3.97
CA PHE A 16 -2.30 -13.31 2.68
C PHE A 16 -1.03 -13.10 1.84
N ALA A 17 0.00 -12.48 2.40
CA ALA A 17 1.29 -12.22 1.76
C ALA A 17 1.97 -13.52 1.33
N TYR A 18 1.88 -14.56 2.16
CA TYR A 18 2.38 -15.89 1.84
C TYR A 18 1.69 -16.49 0.62
N HIS A 19 0.35 -16.47 0.57
CA HIS A 19 -0.39 -16.96 -0.58
C HIS A 19 -0.23 -16.08 -1.82
N ALA A 20 -0.16 -14.75 -1.65
CA ALA A 20 0.08 -13.79 -2.72
C ALA A 20 1.43 -14.04 -3.39
N GLY A 21 2.50 -14.18 -2.61
CA GLY A 21 3.84 -14.48 -3.12
C GLY A 21 3.95 -15.85 -3.81
N ARG A 22 3.00 -16.75 -3.56
CA ARG A 22 2.91 -18.05 -4.25
C ARG A 22 1.92 -18.06 -5.42
N GLY A 23 1.32 -16.92 -5.75
CA GLY A 23 0.30 -16.85 -6.78
C GLY A 23 -0.93 -17.70 -6.44
N ARG A 24 -1.39 -17.68 -5.19
CA ARG A 24 -2.48 -18.52 -4.65
C ARG A 24 -3.61 -17.77 -3.96
N ILE A 25 -3.63 -16.43 -4.03
CA ILE A 25 -4.82 -15.67 -3.60
C ILE A 25 -6.03 -16.07 -4.44
N PRO A 26 -7.27 -15.80 -4.03
CA PRO A 26 -8.42 -15.96 -4.89
C PRO A 26 -8.51 -14.77 -5.87
N CYS A 27 -8.19 -14.98 -7.14
CA CYS A 27 -8.56 -14.08 -8.24
C CYS A 27 -9.38 -14.84 -9.29
N ALA A 28 -10.00 -14.11 -10.22
CA ALA A 28 -10.90 -14.65 -11.23
C ALA A 28 -10.28 -15.84 -11.99
N PHE A 29 -9.03 -15.70 -12.46
CA PHE A 29 -8.29 -16.79 -13.10
C PHE A 29 -8.16 -18.04 -12.21
N GLN A 30 -7.90 -17.88 -10.91
CA GLN A 30 -7.79 -19.02 -9.99
C GLN A 30 -9.16 -19.64 -9.65
N LEU A 31 -10.24 -18.87 -9.71
CA LEU A 31 -11.61 -19.38 -9.55
C LEU A 31 -12.03 -20.21 -10.76
N VAL A 32 -11.74 -19.72 -11.97
CA VAL A 32 -11.95 -20.47 -13.22
C VAL A 32 -11.15 -21.78 -13.18
N LYS A 33 -9.87 -21.73 -12.79
CA LYS A 33 -9.01 -22.94 -12.63
C LYS A 33 -9.57 -23.96 -11.63
N ARG A 34 -10.40 -23.53 -10.68
CA ARG A 34 -11.05 -24.40 -9.68
C ARG A 34 -12.44 -24.87 -10.12
N ASN A 35 -12.81 -24.69 -11.39
CA ASN A 35 -14.14 -25.00 -11.93
C ASN A 35 -15.28 -24.32 -11.14
N TRP A 36 -15.05 -23.08 -10.68
CA TRP A 36 -16.09 -22.32 -10.00
C TRP A 36 -17.21 -21.97 -10.99
N LYS A 37 -18.48 -22.21 -10.61
CA LYS A 37 -19.65 -22.00 -11.47
C LYS A 37 -19.81 -20.51 -11.80
N GLY A 38 -19.94 -20.18 -13.09
CA GLY A 38 -20.01 -18.78 -13.55
C GLY A 38 -18.64 -18.09 -13.62
N GLY A 39 -17.57 -18.86 -13.74
CA GLY A 39 -16.20 -18.34 -13.87
C GLY A 39 -16.03 -17.47 -15.12
N ASP A 40 -15.82 -16.18 -14.89
CA ASP A 40 -15.29 -15.21 -15.84
C ASP A 40 -13.86 -14.90 -15.40
N ASP A 41 -12.91 -14.86 -16.32
CA ASP A 41 -11.50 -14.57 -16.02
C ASP A 41 -11.21 -13.06 -15.94
N LYS A 42 -12.23 -12.22 -16.15
CA LYS A 42 -12.11 -10.76 -16.09
C LYS A 42 -12.29 -10.20 -14.69
N CYS A 43 -11.57 -9.12 -14.43
CA CYS A 43 -11.67 -8.32 -13.24
C CYS A 43 -13.04 -7.63 -13.20
N LYS A 44 -13.77 -7.81 -12.10
CA LYS A 44 -15.08 -7.16 -11.94
C LYS A 44 -15.01 -5.65 -11.74
N LEU A 45 -13.82 -5.10 -11.51
CA LEU A 45 -13.61 -3.65 -11.31
C LEU A 45 -13.26 -2.92 -12.61
N CYS A 46 -12.50 -3.54 -13.52
CA CYS A 46 -12.02 -2.88 -14.74
C CYS A 46 -12.28 -3.66 -16.04
N GLY A 47 -12.79 -4.90 -15.98
CA GLY A 47 -13.09 -5.74 -17.14
C GLY A 47 -11.90 -6.39 -17.84
N ALA A 48 -10.66 -6.08 -17.45
CA ALA A 48 -9.46 -6.70 -18.00
C ALA A 48 -9.20 -8.11 -17.41
N PRO A 49 -8.40 -8.99 -18.06
CA PRO A 49 -8.05 -10.29 -17.50
C PRO A 49 -7.44 -10.18 -16.10
N GLU A 50 -8.00 -10.90 -15.13
CA GLU A 50 -7.63 -10.84 -13.73
C GLU A 50 -6.76 -12.03 -13.33
N ASN A 51 -5.49 -11.74 -13.05
CA ASN A 51 -4.56 -12.64 -12.36
C ASN A 51 -4.01 -11.98 -11.08
N VAL A 52 -3.17 -12.69 -10.33
CA VAL A 52 -2.59 -12.17 -9.07
C VAL A 52 -1.83 -10.85 -9.27
N ASN A 53 -1.08 -10.71 -10.37
CA ASN A 53 -0.36 -9.47 -10.68
C ASN A 53 -1.32 -8.34 -11.04
N HIS A 54 -2.41 -8.65 -11.74
CA HIS A 54 -3.47 -7.68 -12.01
C HIS A 54 -4.09 -7.18 -10.71
N VAL A 55 -4.53 -8.08 -9.83
CA VAL A 55 -5.15 -7.71 -8.54
C VAL A 55 -4.21 -6.87 -7.68
N LEU A 56 -2.92 -7.21 -7.64
CA LEU A 56 -1.96 -6.55 -6.75
C LEU A 56 -1.27 -5.31 -7.34
N PHE A 57 -1.15 -5.19 -8.66
CA PHE A 57 -0.29 -4.18 -9.28
C PHE A 57 -0.87 -3.51 -10.53
N ASN A 58 -1.61 -4.24 -11.37
CA ASN A 58 -1.97 -3.72 -12.71
C ASN A 58 -3.42 -3.25 -12.83
N CYS A 59 -4.29 -3.54 -11.87
CA CYS A 59 -5.66 -3.02 -11.88
C CYS A 59 -5.63 -1.50 -11.67
N PRO A 60 -6.33 -0.69 -12.50
CA PRO A 60 -6.41 0.76 -12.31
C PRO A 60 -6.86 1.17 -10.90
N ILE A 61 -7.79 0.42 -10.30
CA ILE A 61 -8.24 0.66 -8.91
C ILE A 61 -7.11 0.39 -7.92
N THR A 62 -6.37 -0.70 -8.11
CA THR A 62 -5.23 -1.02 -7.26
C THR A 62 -4.11 0.02 -7.41
N ILE A 63 -3.82 0.49 -8.62
CA ILE A 63 -2.86 1.58 -8.87
C ILE A 63 -3.28 2.84 -8.13
N PHE A 64 -4.57 3.20 -8.19
CA PHE A 64 -5.11 4.31 -7.42
C PHE A 64 -4.89 4.14 -5.92
N ASP A 65 -5.21 2.97 -5.35
CA ASP A 65 -4.93 2.67 -3.94
C ASP A 65 -3.45 2.88 -3.60
N TRP A 66 -2.55 2.46 -4.49
CA TRP A 66 -1.11 2.62 -4.30
C TRP A 66 -0.65 4.07 -4.30
N CYS A 67 -1.24 4.90 -5.16
CA CYS A 67 -0.98 6.34 -5.17
C CYS A 67 -1.41 6.97 -3.84
N VAL A 68 -2.62 6.66 -3.35
CA VAL A 68 -3.12 7.16 -2.06
C VAL A 68 -2.21 6.71 -0.90
N ILE A 69 -1.82 5.43 -0.89
CA ILE A 69 -0.88 4.88 0.08
C ILE A 69 0.46 5.64 0.03
N LYS A 70 1.01 5.89 -1.15
CA LYS A 70 2.26 6.63 -1.30
C LYS A 70 2.17 8.04 -0.70
N GLU A 71 1.10 8.77 -1.02
CA GLU A 71 0.87 10.13 -0.53
C GLU A 71 0.71 10.16 1.00
N VAL A 72 -0.08 9.24 1.57
CA VAL A 72 -0.31 9.16 3.03
C VAL A 72 0.99 8.88 3.81
N LEU A 73 1.99 8.29 3.17
CA LEU A 73 3.24 7.92 3.84
C LEU A 73 4.46 8.75 3.52
N ASN A 74 4.41 9.52 2.45
CA ASN A 74 5.55 10.28 1.96
C ASN A 74 6.83 9.41 1.78
N PHE A 75 6.69 8.20 1.21
CA PHE A 75 7.80 7.24 1.09
C PHE A 75 8.47 7.27 -0.32
N PRO A 76 9.80 7.44 -0.42
CA PRO A 76 10.52 7.44 -1.71
C PRO A 76 10.70 6.02 -2.29
N VAL A 77 10.57 5.94 -3.61
CA VAL A 77 10.33 4.74 -4.43
C VAL A 77 11.49 3.72 -4.39
N ILE A 78 11.32 2.55 -3.75
CA ILE A 78 12.09 1.32 -4.03
C ILE A 78 11.10 0.16 -4.25
N PRO A 79 11.13 -0.56 -5.40
CA PRO A 79 10.09 -1.53 -5.80
C PRO A 79 9.77 -2.65 -4.80
N VAL A 80 10.77 -3.11 -4.03
CA VAL A 80 10.60 -4.17 -3.02
C VAL A 80 9.85 -3.66 -1.79
N VAL A 81 10.04 -2.39 -1.46
CA VAL A 81 9.44 -1.73 -0.30
C VAL A 81 7.93 -1.52 -0.52
N TYR A 82 7.48 -1.23 -1.75
CA TYR A 82 6.04 -1.16 -2.09
C TYR A 82 5.26 -2.41 -1.70
N ARG A 83 5.79 -3.60 -1.99
CA ARG A 83 5.08 -4.87 -1.72
C ARG A 83 4.82 -5.09 -0.24
N ILE A 84 5.74 -4.67 0.61
CA ILE A 84 5.64 -4.85 2.07
C ILE A 84 4.82 -3.70 2.69
N ILE A 85 4.93 -2.48 2.14
CA ILE A 85 4.29 -1.28 2.69
C ILE A 85 2.77 -1.21 2.46
N SER A 86 2.21 -1.62 1.30
CA SER A 86 0.72 -1.70 1.16
C SER A 86 0.10 -2.57 2.22
N LEU A 87 0.75 -3.73 2.43
CA LEU A 87 0.22 -4.76 3.30
C LEU A 87 0.11 -4.16 4.70
N LEU A 88 1.15 -3.45 5.13
CA LEU A 88 1.20 -2.79 6.42
C LEU A 88 0.14 -1.69 6.62
N GLN A 89 -0.38 -1.07 5.55
CA GLN A 89 -1.15 0.16 5.71
C GLN A 89 -2.64 0.03 5.51
N ARG A 90 -3.05 -0.93 4.69
CA ARG A 90 -4.48 -1.24 4.63
C ARG A 90 -5.00 -1.79 5.97
N TRP A 91 -4.13 -2.18 6.91
CA TRP A 91 -4.54 -2.64 8.24
C TRP A 91 -4.62 -1.57 9.32
N ARG A 92 -3.96 -0.43 9.16
CA ARG A 92 -3.93 0.66 10.16
C ARG A 92 -5.31 1.31 10.36
N LEU A 93 -6.18 1.26 9.35
CA LEU A 93 -7.54 1.83 9.42
C LEU A 93 -8.54 0.99 10.22
N ILE A 94 -8.23 -0.28 10.49
CA ILE A 94 -9.13 -1.21 11.19
C ILE A 94 -8.84 -1.33 12.70
N GLN A 95 -7.66 -0.92 13.18
CA GLN A 95 -7.30 -1.03 14.61
C GLN A 95 -7.71 0.21 15.45
N ARG A 96 -8.88 0.78 15.12
CA ARG A 96 -9.54 1.88 15.86
C ARG A 96 -9.80 1.48 17.32
N ARG A 97 -8.96 1.97 18.24
CA ARG A 97 -9.35 2.79 19.42
C ARG A 97 -8.32 2.82 20.54
N LYS A 98 -7.34 1.89 20.61
CA LYS A 98 -6.35 1.93 21.70
C LYS A 98 -5.06 2.69 21.40
N GLU A 99 -4.75 2.96 20.13
CA GLU A 99 -3.48 3.62 19.75
C GLU A 99 -3.66 4.99 19.09
N GLU A 100 -4.89 5.50 18.98
CA GLU A 100 -5.22 6.78 18.36
C GLU A 100 -4.46 7.95 19.02
N VAL A 101 -4.40 7.97 20.35
CA VAL A 101 -3.67 9.00 21.11
C VAL A 101 -2.17 8.97 20.81
N CYS A 102 -1.57 7.78 20.69
CA CYS A 102 -0.16 7.62 20.36
C CYS A 102 0.13 8.04 18.90
N LEU A 103 -0.80 7.74 17.99
CA LEU A 103 -0.69 8.15 16.59
C LEU A 103 -0.85 9.66 16.43
N GLU A 104 -1.79 10.29 17.14
CA GLU A 104 -1.92 11.74 17.18
C GLU A 104 -0.66 12.41 17.71
N GLN A 105 -0.08 11.88 18.79
CA GLN A 105 1.17 12.39 19.33
C GLN A 105 2.31 12.27 18.31
N LEU A 106 2.43 11.12 17.64
CA LEU A 106 3.43 10.90 16.59
C LEU A 106 3.25 11.87 15.41
N ILE A 107 2.00 12.13 14.99
CA ILE A 107 1.70 13.09 13.92
C ILE A 107 2.11 14.51 14.36
N LYS A 108 1.80 14.92 15.59
CA LYS A 108 2.20 16.23 16.14
C LYS A 108 3.72 16.38 16.19
N ASP A 109 4.42 15.35 16.67
CA ASP A 109 5.89 15.34 16.75
C ASP A 109 6.52 15.42 15.35
N LEU A 110 5.95 14.70 14.37
CA LEU A 110 6.37 14.75 12.98
C LEU A 110 6.14 16.12 12.34
N MET A 111 4.97 16.74 12.54
CA MET A 111 4.67 18.09 12.05
C MET A 111 5.62 19.12 12.67
N THR A 112 5.94 19.00 13.96
CA THR A 112 6.88 19.90 14.64
C THR A 112 8.29 19.77 14.05
N LYS A 113 8.76 18.55 13.80
CA LYS A 113 10.05 18.32 13.12
C LYS A 113 10.05 18.82 11.68
N LEU A 114 8.95 18.66 10.94
CA LEU A 114 8.83 19.17 9.58
C LEU A 114 8.81 20.71 9.53
N GLN A 115 8.21 21.38 10.53
CA GLN A 115 8.28 22.83 10.66
C GLN A 115 9.71 23.30 10.95
N GLN A 116 10.47 22.56 11.76
CA GLN A 116 11.90 22.83 11.98
C GLN A 116 12.75 22.60 10.71
N LEU A 117 12.34 21.65 9.86
CA LEU A 117 12.98 21.38 8.58
C LEU A 117 12.56 22.34 7.46
N ARG A 118 11.46 23.09 7.64
CA ARG A 118 11.11 24.15 6.69
C ARG A 118 12.22 25.19 6.76
N PRO A 119 12.98 25.41 5.68
CA PRO A 119 14.08 26.36 5.72
C PRO A 119 13.52 27.73 6.10
N SER A 120 14.01 28.33 7.19
CA SER A 120 13.79 29.76 7.47
C SER A 120 14.54 30.67 6.48
N GLY A 121 14.98 30.12 5.35
CA GLY A 121 15.72 30.82 4.31
C GLY A 121 14.76 31.43 3.30
N ARG A 122 14.71 32.77 3.31
CA ARG A 122 14.26 33.63 2.21
C ARG A 122 14.51 32.97 0.85
N LEU A 123 13.49 32.98 -0.02
CA LEU A 123 13.68 32.84 -1.46
C LEU A 123 14.75 33.88 -1.89
N PRO A 124 15.77 33.49 -2.67
CA PRO A 124 16.70 34.45 -3.26
C PRO A 124 15.92 35.42 -4.14
N ASP A 125 16.04 36.73 -3.89
CA ASP A 125 15.39 37.79 -4.68
C ASP A 125 16.05 37.97 -6.08
N ASP A 126 17.02 37.13 -6.39
CA ASP A 126 17.81 37.11 -7.61
C ASP A 126 17.33 36.02 -8.58
N LEU A 127 16.07 36.14 -8.99
CA LEU A 127 15.63 35.74 -10.33
C LEU A 127 15.20 37.00 -11.09
N ASP A 128 16.21 37.81 -11.41
CA ASP A 128 16.12 38.88 -12.39
C ASP A 128 15.91 38.23 -13.77
N PHE A 129 14.64 38.18 -14.19
CA PHE A 129 14.28 38.00 -15.58
C PHE A 129 14.27 39.38 -16.23
N SER A 130 15.46 39.84 -16.60
CA SER A 130 15.62 40.86 -17.64
C SER A 130 14.94 40.42 -18.95
#